data_AF-A0A6A3IZK1-F1
#
_entry.id   AF-A0A6A3IZK1-F1
#
_cell.length_a   1.000
_cell.length_b   1.000
_cell.length_c   1.000
_cell.angle_alpha   90.00
_cell.angle_beta   90.00
_cell.angle_gamma   90.00
#
_symmetry.space_group_name_H-M   'P 1'
#
loop_
_entity.id
_entity.type
_entity.pdbx_description
1 polymer ?
#
loop_
_entity_poly.entity_id
_entity_poly.type
_entity_poly.pdbx_seq_one_letter_code
_entity_poly.pdbx_strand_id
1 'polypeptide(L)'
;MARCLVDNRDVYEQMILHRQLNDKVTIQSKRNGRFLQVRANGDCEFDSHEMNERALFTLETDSTCSIFFVSSFMGNVLHCNNENVARCGNTLREYWEEWRIVEPRATSPTTPVEQ
;
A
#
# COMPACT_ATOMS: atom_id res chain seq x y z
N MET A 1 5.65 10.96 4.68
CA MET A 1 5.97 9.88 3.74
C MET A 1 5.73 8.51 4.35
N ALA A 2 5.01 7.65 3.64
CA ALA A 2 4.81 6.24 3.99
C ALA A 2 6.11 5.45 3.78
N ARG A 3 6.37 4.47 4.65
CA ARG A 3 7.57 3.64 4.61
C ARG A 3 7.20 2.17 4.41
N CYS A 4 8.08 1.43 3.77
CA CYS A 4 7.96 -0.03 3.64
C CYS A 4 9.09 -0.66 4.46
N LEU A 5 8.76 -1.32 5.56
CA LEU A 5 9.74 -1.98 6.39
C LEU A 5 9.82 -3.45 5.99
N VAL A 6 10.98 -4.07 6.22
CA VAL A 6 11.27 -5.43 5.72
C VAL A 6 10.44 -6.47 6.45
N ASP A 7 10.07 -6.24 7.71
CA ASP A 7 9.61 -7.31 8.57
C ASP A 7 8.15 -7.69 8.37
N ASN A 8 7.33 -6.86 7.69
CA ASN A 8 5.89 -7.05 7.42
C ASN A 8 5.05 -7.58 8.59
N ARG A 9 5.56 -7.42 9.82
CA ARG A 9 5.09 -8.00 11.07
C ARG A 9 4.42 -6.97 11.96
N ASP A 10 4.63 -5.69 11.67
CA ASP A 10 4.08 -4.64 12.51
C ASP A 10 2.60 -4.44 12.19
N VAL A 11 1.78 -4.31 13.24
CA VAL A 11 0.37 -3.90 13.12
C VAL A 11 0.22 -2.57 12.36
N TYR A 12 1.28 -1.76 12.32
CA TYR A 12 1.36 -0.52 11.54
C TYR A 12 1.46 -0.73 10.03
N GLU A 13 1.81 -1.93 9.59
CA GLU A 13 1.93 -2.31 8.17
C GLU A 13 0.66 -2.98 7.64
N GLN A 14 -0.35 -3.21 8.49
CA GLN A 14 -1.63 -3.78 8.05
C GLN A 14 -2.44 -2.74 7.26
N MET A 15 -2.80 -3.12 6.04
CA MET A 15 -3.57 -2.31 5.11
C MET A 15 -4.88 -3.01 4.75
N ILE A 16 -5.90 -2.21 4.45
CA ILE A 16 -7.17 -2.66 3.89
C ILE A 16 -7.24 -2.16 2.45
N LEU A 17 -7.41 -3.07 1.50
CA LEU A 17 -7.75 -2.73 0.11
C LEU A 17 -9.27 -2.62 -0.01
N HIS A 18 -9.75 -1.45 -0.42
CA HIS A 18 -11.17 -1.25 -0.73
C HIS A 18 -11.37 -1.16 -2.22
N ARG A 19 -12.21 -2.05 -2.77
CA ARG A 19 -12.63 -1.97 -4.17
C ARG A 19 -13.55 -0.77 -4.38
N GLN A 20 -13.33 -0.06 -5.47
CA GLN A 20 -14.09 1.11 -5.89
C GLN A 20 -14.70 0.90 -7.29
N LEU A 21 -15.51 1.86 -7.73
CA LEU A 21 -16.03 1.91 -9.09
C LEU A 21 -14.89 1.99 -10.12
N ASN A 22 -15.19 1.64 -11.37
CA ASN A 22 -14.25 1.67 -12.50
C ASN A 22 -12.99 0.81 -12.28
N ASP A 23 -13.15 -0.29 -11.56
CA ASP A 23 -12.10 -1.25 -11.24
C ASP A 23 -10.87 -0.62 -10.56
N LYS A 24 -11.15 0.39 -9.73
CA LYS A 24 -10.15 1.06 -8.90
C LYS A 24 -10.11 0.45 -7.50
N VAL A 25 -9.02 0.70 -6.81
CA VAL A 25 -8.83 0.35 -5.40
C VAL A 25 -8.28 1.54 -4.63
N THR A 26 -8.57 1.59 -3.33
CA THR A 26 -7.86 2.44 -2.37
C THR A 26 -7.14 1.58 -1.34
N ILE A 27 -6.02 2.10 -0.83
CA ILE A 27 -5.23 1.44 0.21
C ILE A 27 -5.40 2.25 1.50
N GLN A 28 -6.00 1.66 2.53
CA GLN A 28 -6.25 2.31 3.81
C GLN A 28 -5.37 1.70 4.89
N SER A 29 -4.73 2.53 5.71
CA SER A 29 -4.07 2.05 6.92
C SER A 29 -5.12 1.55 7.91
N LYS A 30 -5.01 0.28 8.31
CA LYS A 30 -5.90 -0.32 9.31
C LYS A 30 -5.82 0.40 10.66
N ARG A 31 -4.64 0.91 11.02
CA ARG A 31 -4.39 1.54 12.30
C ARG A 31 -5.14 2.85 12.48
N ASN A 32 -5.08 3.72 11.48
CA ASN A 32 -5.54 5.09 11.63
C ASN A 32 -6.66 5.47 10.66
N GLY A 33 -7.10 4.54 9.81
CA GLY A 33 -8.21 4.76 8.87
C GLY A 33 -7.91 5.77 7.76
N ARG A 34 -6.66 6.22 7.59
CA ARG A 34 -6.28 7.14 6.52
C ARG A 34 -5.94 6.37 5.24
N PHE A 35 -6.25 6.95 4.10
CA PHE A 35 -5.94 6.42 2.78
C PHE A 35 -4.56 6.88 2.31
N LEU A 36 -3.86 5.99 1.61
CA LEU A 36 -2.60 6.29 0.93
C LEU A 36 -2.87 7.25 -0.23
N GLN A 37 -2.36 8.47 -0.14
CA GLN A 37 -2.45 9.47 -1.21
C GLN A 37 -1.11 9.69 -1.90
N VAL A 38 -1.17 9.91 -3.20
CA VAL A 38 -0.02 10.30 -4.02
C VAL A 38 0.07 11.83 -4.10
N ARG A 39 1.20 12.38 -3.67
CA ARG A 39 1.56 13.79 -3.78
C ARG A 39 2.04 14.11 -5.19
N ALA A 40 2.06 15.41 -5.55
CA ALA A 40 2.46 15.84 -6.89
C ALA A 40 3.92 15.53 -7.25
N ASN A 41 4.78 15.34 -6.24
CA ASN A 41 6.18 14.92 -6.40
C ASN A 41 6.35 13.38 -6.42
N GLY A 42 5.26 12.63 -6.44
CA GLY A 42 5.25 11.17 -6.42
C GLY A 42 5.41 10.55 -5.03
N ASP A 43 5.52 11.32 -3.95
CA ASP A 43 5.57 10.75 -2.60
C ASP A 43 4.21 10.19 -2.18
N CYS A 44 4.20 9.09 -1.44
CA CYS A 44 2.98 8.49 -0.93
C CYS A 44 2.83 8.74 0.58
N GLU A 45 1.63 9.12 1.03
CA GLU A 45 1.36 9.44 2.45
C GLU A 45 -0.04 9.00 2.89
N PHE A 46 -0.14 8.43 4.10
CA PHE A 46 -1.43 8.16 4.75
C PHE A 46 -1.95 9.43 5.43
N ASP A 47 -2.51 10.34 4.64
CA ASP A 47 -2.80 11.72 5.09
C ASP A 47 -4.28 11.98 5.38
N SER A 48 -5.18 11.46 4.55
CA SER A 48 -6.61 11.82 4.60
C SER A 48 -7.53 10.65 4.89
N HIS A 49 -8.65 10.94 5.55
CA HIS A 49 -9.79 10.03 5.68
C HIS A 49 -10.74 10.11 4.48
N GLU A 50 -10.52 11.07 3.58
CA GLU A 50 -11.32 11.23 2.38
C GLU A 50 -10.71 10.46 1.21
N MET A 51 -11.59 9.74 0.51
CA MET A 51 -11.27 9.11 -0.74
C MET A 51 -11.41 10.14 -1.87
N ASN A 52 -10.27 10.57 -2.41
CA ASN A 52 -10.19 11.44 -3.58
C ASN A 52 -9.34 10.77 -4.67
N GLU A 53 -9.20 11.44 -5.81
CA GLU A 53 -8.45 10.91 -6.96
C GLU A 53 -7.00 10.50 -6.63
N ARG A 54 -6.36 11.19 -5.67
CA ARG A 54 -4.99 10.90 -5.24
C ARG A 54 -4.87 9.59 -4.46
N ALA A 55 -5.98 9.05 -3.96
CA ALA A 55 -6.04 7.78 -3.24
C ALA A 55 -6.39 6.58 -4.14
N LEU A 56 -6.74 6.82 -5.42
CA LEU A 56 -7.24 5.79 -6.31
C LEU A 56 -6.11 5.16 -7.13
N PHE A 57 -6.10 3.83 -7.17
CA PHE A 57 -5.16 3.03 -7.96
C PHE A 57 -5.92 2.08 -8.90
N THR A 58 -5.40 1.85 -10.09
CA THR A 58 -5.74 0.63 -10.86
C THR A 58 -4.84 -0.50 -10.38
N LEU A 59 -5.41 -1.69 -10.26
CA LEU A 59 -4.67 -2.90 -9.96
C LEU A 59 -4.37 -3.62 -11.29
N GLU A 60 -3.09 -3.66 -11.66
CA GLU A 60 -2.60 -4.46 -12.78
C GLU A 60 -1.95 -5.74 -12.25
N THR A 61 -2.04 -6.84 -13.00
CA THR A 61 -1.38 -8.11 -12.68
C THR A 61 -0.68 -8.67 -13.89
N ASP A 62 0.44 -9.36 -13.66
CA ASP A 62 1.16 -10.10 -14.71
C ASP A 62 0.88 -11.61 -14.67
N SER A 63 1.60 -12.38 -15.50
CA SER A 63 1.51 -13.85 -15.54
C SER A 63 2.02 -14.55 -14.28
N THR A 64 2.72 -13.84 -13.39
CA THR A 64 3.24 -14.37 -12.12
C THR A 64 2.31 -14.06 -10.94
N CYS A 65 1.17 -13.43 -11.20
CA CYS A 65 0.24 -12.89 -10.20
C CYS A 65 0.86 -11.80 -9.31
N SER A 66 1.93 -11.16 -9.77
CA SER A 66 2.45 -9.96 -9.11
C SER A 66 1.48 -8.81 -9.31
N ILE A 67 1.33 -7.97 -8.28
CA ILE A 67 0.38 -6.86 -8.26
C ILE A 67 1.14 -5.56 -8.49
N PHE A 68 0.65 -4.73 -9.41
CA PHE A 68 1.13 -3.38 -9.63
C PHE A 68 0.01 -2.38 -9.34
N PHE A 69 0.26 -1.46 -8.41
CA PHE A 69 -0.68 -0.37 -8.11
C PHE A 69 -0.34 0.85 -8.95
N VAL A 70 -1.19 1.17 -9.91
CA VAL A 70 -1.00 2.30 -10.82
C VAL A 70 -1.81 3.48 -10.35
N SER A 71 -1.13 4.57 -9.98
CA SER A 71 -1.78 5.79 -9.51
C SER A 71 -2.73 6.34 -10.57
N SER A 72 -4.00 6.54 -10.23
CA SER A 72 -4.96 7.21 -11.14
C SER A 72 -4.63 8.70 -11.29
N PHE A 73 -3.94 9.29 -10.32
CA PHE A 73 -3.56 10.70 -10.33
C PHE A 73 -2.32 10.98 -11.19
N MET A 74 -1.34 10.07 -11.24
CA MET A 74 -0.08 10.28 -11.98
C MET A 74 0.17 9.31 -13.13
N GLY A 75 -0.49 8.16 -13.17
CA GLY A 75 -0.18 7.06 -14.09
C GLY A 75 1.08 6.25 -13.73
N ASN A 76 1.78 6.65 -12.66
CA ASN A 76 3.00 5.99 -12.17
C ASN A 76 2.68 4.81 -11.23
N VAL A 77 3.59 3.85 -11.17
CA VAL A 77 3.49 2.63 -10.37
C VAL A 77 4.01 2.87 -8.95
N LEU A 78 3.26 2.39 -7.96
CA LEU A 78 3.69 2.36 -6.56
C LEU A 78 4.87 1.41 -6.40
N HIS A 79 5.96 1.88 -5.82
CA HIS A 79 7.11 1.07 -5.45
C HIS A 79 7.70 1.55 -4.12
N CYS A 80 8.58 0.75 -3.54
CA CYS A 80 9.43 1.20 -2.45
C CYS A 80 10.82 1.52 -2.97
N ASN A 81 11.32 2.72 -2.70
CA ASN A 81 12.67 3.10 -3.13
C ASN A 81 13.76 2.54 -2.19
N ASN A 82 15.04 2.77 -2.54
CA ASN A 82 16.20 2.33 -1.77
C ASN A 82 16.31 2.95 -0.36
N GLU A 83 15.50 3.96 -0.05
CA GLU A 83 15.41 4.60 1.27
C GLU A 83 14.23 4.07 2.10
N ASN A 84 13.59 2.98 1.66
CA ASN A 84 12.39 2.41 2.27
C ASN A 84 11.21 3.39 2.29
N VAL A 85 11.11 4.25 1.28
CA VAL A 85 10.01 5.22 1.11
C VAL A 85 9.11 4.77 -0.04
N ALA A 86 7.80 4.71 0.24
CA ALA A 86 6.80 4.38 -0.76
C ALA A 86 6.55 5.57 -1.70
N ARG A 87 6.62 5.34 -3.01
CA ARG A 87 6.50 6.38 -4.05
C ARG A 87 5.80 5.87 -5.30
N CYS A 88 5.23 6.79 -6.07
CA CYS A 88 4.79 6.59 -7.46
C CYS A 88 5.73 7.36 -8.41
N GLY A 89 6.87 6.77 -8.76
CA GLY A 89 8.00 7.48 -9.38
C GLY A 89 8.27 7.19 -10.86
N ASN A 90 7.77 6.09 -11.41
CA ASN A 90 8.02 5.70 -12.80
C ASN A 90 6.89 4.77 -13.32
N THR A 91 7.02 4.25 -14.54
CA THR A 91 5.98 3.47 -15.23
C THR A 91 6.41 2.06 -15.64
N LEU A 92 7.51 1.52 -15.12
CA LEU A 92 8.24 0.42 -15.75
C LEU A 92 7.62 -0.98 -15.52
N ARG A 93 6.87 -1.20 -14.43
CA ARG A 93 6.36 -2.52 -13.98
C ARG A 93 7.48 -3.55 -13.78
N GLU A 94 8.55 -3.10 -13.16
CA GLU A 94 9.72 -3.94 -12.90
C GLU A 94 9.60 -4.66 -11.55
N TYR A 95 10.47 -5.64 -11.31
CA TYR A 95 10.37 -6.50 -10.12
C TYR A 95 10.42 -5.77 -8.78
N TRP A 96 11.03 -4.57 -8.72
CA TRP A 96 11.06 -3.73 -7.52
C TRP A 96 9.78 -2.90 -7.30
N GLU A 97 8.86 -2.94 -8.25
CA GLU A 97 7.53 -2.32 -8.20
C GLU A 97 6.41 -3.35 -7.97
N GLU A 98 6.77 -4.64 -7.89
CA GLU A 98 5.85 -5.72 -7.63
C GLU A 98 5.42 -5.76 -6.16
N TRP A 99 4.12 -5.92 -5.94
CA TRP A 99 3.53 -6.12 -4.62
C TRP A 99 2.87 -7.49 -4.54
N ARG A 100 2.78 -8.01 -3.31
CA ARG A 100 2.04 -9.22 -2.99
C ARG A 100 1.17 -8.97 -1.78
N ILE A 101 -0.05 -9.47 -1.83
CA ILE A 101 -0.93 -9.52 -0.65
C ILE A 101 -0.52 -10.75 0.14
N VAL A 102 -0.12 -10.54 1.39
CA VAL A 102 0.24 -11.59 2.33
C VAL A 102 -0.74 -11.57 3.51
N GLU A 103 -1.04 -12.73 4.07
CA GLU A 103 -1.86 -12.80 5.28
C GLU A 103 -1.13 -12.12 6.46
N PRO A 104 -1.83 -11.33 7.29
CA PRO A 104 -1.25 -10.81 8.51
C PRO A 104 -0.82 -11.96 9.42
N ARG A 105 0.44 -12.00 9.88
CA ARG A 105 0.86 -13.01 10.87
C ARG A 105 0.02 -12.87 12.15
N ALA A 106 -0.52 -13.99 12.63
CA ALA A 106 -1.25 -14.03 13.89
C ALA A 106 -0.35 -13.52 15.03
N THR A 107 -0.76 -12.46 15.71
CA THR A 107 -0.21 -12.13 17.02
C THR A 107 -0.61 -13.27 17.95
N SER A 108 0.34 -14.08 18.40
CA SER A 108 0.10 -15.10 19.43
C SER A 108 -0.63 -14.44 20.60
N PRO A 109 -1.76 -14.98 21.09
CA PRO A 109 -2.37 -14.46 22.29
C PRO A 109 -1.40 -14.65 23.44
N THR A 110 -0.95 -13.55 24.06
CA THR A 110 -0.23 -13.59 25.33
C THR A 110 -1.15 -14.25 26.35
N THR A 111 -0.85 -15.48 26.73
CA THR A 111 -1.57 -16.17 27.81
C THR A 111 -1.32 -15.35 29.09
N PRO A 112 -2.35 -14.95 29.85
CA PRO A 112 -2.12 -14.35 31.15
C PRO A 112 -1.41 -15.38 32.02
N VAL A 113 -0.29 -15.01 32.62
CA VAL A 113 0.31 -15.79 33.71
C VAL A 113 -0.64 -15.63 34.90
N GLU A 114 -1.40 -16.68 35.18
CA GLU A 114 -2.21 -16.78 36.40
C GLU A 114 -1.25 -16.79 37.60
N GLN A 115 -1.43 -15.85 38.53
CA GLN A 115 -0.74 -15.80 39.83
C GLN A 115 -1.57 -16.51 40.89
#